data_AF-A0A7C5AQ01-F1
#
_entry.id   AF-A0A7C5AQ01-F1
#
_cell.length_a   1.000
_cell.length_b   1.000
_cell.length_c   1.000
_cell.angle_alpha   90.00
_cell.angle_beta   90.00
_cell.angle_gamma   90.00
#
_symmetry.space_group_name_H-M   'P 1'
#
loop_
_entity.id
_entity.type
_entity.pdbx_description
1 polymer ?
#
loop_
_entity_poly.entity_id
_entity_poly.type
_entity_poly.pdbx_seq_one_letter_code
_entity_poly.pdbx_strand_id
1 'polypeptide(L)'
;MEILFSNIGGVEPKKEARPESGEAGYPAEGSRPAGSRPSVLKVSARSRPSAVAGAIAGVIRETGRAELQSIGAGATNQAVKAIAIARSYLQEDGIDIVCIPSFAEVTIEQEERTAMRLVVERRN
;
A
#
# COMPACT_ATOMS: atom_id res chain seq x y z
N MET A 1 -32.68 1.89 3.05
CA MET A 1 -31.71 2.41 2.07
C MET A 1 -30.65 1.33 1.87
N GLU A 2 -30.97 0.37 1.02
CA GLU A 2 -30.09 -0.73 0.60
C GLU A 2 -29.30 -0.22 -0.61
N ILE A 3 -27.98 -0.21 -0.54
CA ILE A 3 -27.16 0.05 -1.73
C ILE A 3 -27.09 -1.26 -2.50
N LEU A 4 -27.96 -1.39 -3.50
CA LEU A 4 -27.91 -2.45 -4.51
C LEU A 4 -26.61 -2.33 -5.31
N PHE A 5 -25.71 -3.31 -5.16
CA PHE A 5 -24.65 -3.56 -6.13
C PHE A 5 -25.24 -4.27 -7.35
N SER A 6 -25.93 -3.53 -8.21
CA SER A 6 -26.38 -4.00 -9.51
C SER A 6 -25.26 -3.82 -10.54
N ASN A 7 -24.85 -4.92 -11.17
CA ASN A 7 -24.12 -4.93 -12.45
C ASN A 7 -22.78 -4.17 -12.52
N ILE A 8 -21.73 -4.76 -11.93
CA ILE A 8 -20.45 -4.81 -12.64
C ILE A 8 -20.48 -6.05 -13.53
N GLY A 9 -20.97 -5.86 -14.75
CA GLY A 9 -20.87 -6.86 -15.81
C GLY A 9 -19.41 -7.29 -15.99
N GLY A 10 -19.23 -8.55 -16.39
CA GLY A 10 -17.93 -9.20 -16.54
C GLY A 10 -16.94 -8.31 -17.28
N VAL A 11 -16.01 -7.73 -16.53
CA VAL A 11 -14.77 -7.20 -17.08
C VAL A 11 -13.91 -8.44 -17.30
N GLU A 12 -13.87 -8.94 -18.52
CA GLU A 12 -12.80 -9.86 -18.92
C GLU A 12 -11.47 -9.18 -18.57
N PRO A 13 -10.53 -9.88 -17.91
CA PRO A 13 -9.21 -9.34 -17.71
C PRO A 13 -8.61 -9.10 -19.10
N LYS A 14 -8.53 -7.84 -19.52
CA LYS A 14 -7.66 -7.46 -20.63
C LYS A 14 -6.29 -8.01 -20.26
N LYS A 15 -5.68 -8.80 -21.16
CA LYS A 15 -4.26 -9.12 -21.10
C LYS A 15 -3.51 -7.79 -21.10
N GLU A 16 -3.19 -7.31 -19.91
CA GLU A 16 -2.38 -6.12 -19.72
C GLU A 16 -0.99 -6.49 -20.22
N ALA A 17 -0.55 -5.79 -21.26
CA ALA A 17 0.75 -6.01 -21.85
C ALA A 17 1.79 -5.86 -20.75
N ARG A 18 2.66 -6.87 -20.61
CA ARG A 18 3.83 -6.78 -19.74
C ARG A 18 4.61 -5.53 -20.15
N PRO A 19 4.87 -4.55 -19.27
CA PRO A 19 5.83 -3.52 -19.61
C PRO A 19 7.16 -4.20 -19.89
N GLU A 20 7.68 -3.97 -21.09
CA GLU A 20 9.00 -4.44 -21.49
C GLU A 20 10.02 -3.90 -20.50
N SER A 21 10.97 -4.76 -20.14
CA SER A 21 12.06 -4.48 -19.22
C SER A 21 12.79 -3.20 -19.60
N GLY A 22 12.58 -2.15 -18.82
CA GLY A 22 13.13 -0.81 -19.04
C GLY A 22 13.03 0.05 -17.78
N GLU A 23 13.84 -0.30 -16.78
CA GLU A 23 14.45 0.56 -15.75
C GLU A 23 13.69 1.82 -15.28
N ALA A 24 12.73 1.62 -14.38
CA ALA A 24 12.65 2.43 -13.17
C ALA A 24 12.92 1.50 -11.99
N GLY A 25 14.18 1.07 -11.86
CA GLY A 25 14.61 0.08 -10.88
C GLY A 25 14.38 0.57 -9.47
N TYR A 26 13.31 0.09 -8.82
CA TYR A 26 13.38 -0.07 -7.38
C TYR A 26 14.51 -1.06 -7.09
N PRO A 27 15.42 -0.75 -6.17
CA PRO A 27 16.52 -1.65 -5.86
C PRO A 27 15.95 -3.03 -5.50
N ALA A 28 16.53 -4.07 -6.09
CA ALA A 28 16.30 -5.44 -5.66
C ALA A 28 16.44 -5.51 -4.13
N GLU A 29 15.57 -6.30 -3.50
CA GLU A 29 15.48 -6.50 -2.06
C GLU A 29 16.83 -7.02 -1.53
N GLY A 30 17.73 -6.08 -1.19
CA GLY A 30 19.15 -6.36 -0.95
C GLY A 30 20.10 -5.18 -1.19
N SER A 31 19.67 -4.13 -1.89
CA SER A 31 20.55 -3.02 -2.28
C SER A 31 20.60 -1.83 -1.30
N ARG A 32 19.93 -1.93 -0.14
CA ARG A 32 19.94 -0.85 0.89
C ARG A 32 20.82 -1.26 2.08
N PRO A 33 21.71 -0.37 2.57
CA PRO A 33 22.57 -0.68 3.70
C PRO A 33 21.76 -1.04 4.95
N ALA A 34 22.30 -1.98 5.74
CA ALA A 34 21.69 -2.53 6.94
C ALA A 34 21.73 -1.52 8.11
N GLY A 35 20.92 -0.47 8.03
CA GLY A 35 20.66 0.47 9.13
C GLY A 35 19.19 0.86 9.09
N SER A 36 18.40 0.31 10.02
CA SER A 36 16.94 0.51 10.19
C SER A 36 16.13 0.53 8.88
N ARG A 37 15.84 -0.64 8.31
CA ARG A 37 14.73 -0.75 7.33
C ARG A 37 13.46 -0.20 7.99
N PRO A 38 12.79 0.82 7.43
CA PRO A 38 11.44 1.17 7.88
C PRO A 38 10.61 -0.10 7.81
N SER A 39 10.00 -0.50 8.92
CA SER A 39 9.21 -1.72 8.98
C SER A 39 8.04 -1.59 8.00
N VAL A 40 7.96 -2.53 7.05
CA VAL A 40 6.86 -2.56 6.09
C VAL A 40 5.58 -2.97 6.81
N LEU A 41 4.53 -2.16 6.68
CA LEU A 41 3.22 -2.42 7.27
C LEU A 41 2.46 -3.43 6.40
N LYS A 42 2.44 -4.70 6.83
CA LYS A 42 1.69 -5.76 6.16
C LYS A 42 0.20 -5.68 6.50
N VAL A 43 -0.65 -5.59 5.50
CA VAL A 43 -2.11 -5.46 5.64
C VAL A 43 -2.79 -6.71 5.11
N SER A 44 -3.79 -7.18 5.83
CA SER A 44 -4.64 -8.32 5.45
C SER A 44 -6.09 -7.87 5.30
N ALA A 45 -6.94 -8.72 4.72
CA ALA A 45 -8.39 -8.47 4.66
C ALA A 45 -9.05 -8.33 6.03
N ARG A 46 -8.43 -8.86 7.11
CA ARG A 46 -8.92 -8.75 8.50
C ARG A 46 -8.35 -7.55 9.26
N SER A 47 -7.40 -6.82 8.68
CA SER A 47 -6.80 -5.65 9.32
C SER A 47 -7.85 -4.58 9.56
N ARG A 48 -7.85 -3.97 10.76
CA ARG A 48 -8.75 -2.86 11.09
C ARG A 48 -8.18 -1.57 10.52
N PRO A 49 -8.88 -0.84 9.62
CA PRO A 49 -8.31 0.32 8.93
C PRO A 49 -7.84 1.42 9.89
N SER A 50 -8.55 1.66 10.99
CA SER A 50 -8.15 2.66 12.00
C SER A 50 -6.85 2.31 12.72
N ALA A 51 -6.61 1.02 13.02
CA ALA A 51 -5.36 0.57 13.64
C ALA A 51 -4.17 0.74 12.69
N VAL A 52 -4.34 0.37 11.42
CA VAL A 52 -3.32 0.58 10.38
C VAL A 52 -3.09 2.07 10.16
N ALA A 53 -4.14 2.89 10.18
CA ALA A 53 -4.04 4.34 10.02
C ALA A 53 -3.21 4.99 11.14
N GLY A 54 -3.39 4.56 12.39
CA GLY A 54 -2.56 5.02 13.52
C GLY A 54 -1.08 4.69 13.31
N ALA A 55 -0.78 3.48 12.82
CA ALA A 55 0.60 3.08 12.49
C ALA A 55 1.19 3.92 11.35
N ILE A 56 0.44 4.16 10.27
CA ILE A 56 0.88 5.04 9.17
C ILE A 56 1.18 6.44 9.72
N ALA A 57 0.27 7.03 10.48
CA ALA A 57 0.42 8.38 10.99
C ALA A 57 1.63 8.52 11.93
N GLY A 58 1.86 7.52 12.80
CA GLY A 58 3.08 7.45 13.62
C GLY A 58 4.36 7.45 12.78
N VAL A 59 4.44 6.55 11.79
CA VAL A 59 5.61 6.47 10.90
C VAL A 59 5.81 7.76 10.10
N ILE A 60 4.76 8.37 9.56
CA ILE A 60 4.86 9.64 8.81
C ILE A 60 5.33 10.81 9.70
N ARG A 61 4.93 10.85 10.98
CA ARG A 61 5.42 11.86 11.92
C ARG A 61 6.91 11.69 12.19
N GLU A 62 7.37 10.46 12.35
CA GLU A 62 8.77 10.13 12.67
C GLU A 62 9.71 10.26 11.47
N THR A 63 9.33 9.71 10.32
CA THR A 63 10.24 9.50 9.18
C THR A 63 9.80 10.23 7.90
N GLY A 64 8.55 10.73 7.86
CA GLY A 64 7.96 11.33 6.67
C GLY A 64 7.55 10.34 5.58
N ARG A 65 7.80 9.03 5.76
CA ARG A 65 7.54 7.99 4.75
C ARG A 65 7.17 6.65 5.35
N ALA A 66 6.02 6.12 4.96
CA ALA A 66 5.54 4.79 5.31
C ALA A 66 5.41 3.90 4.06
N GLU A 67 5.57 2.60 4.26
CA GLU A 67 5.38 1.59 3.21
C GLU A 67 4.40 0.53 3.69
N LEU A 68 3.38 0.26 2.87
CA LEU A 68 2.41 -0.79 3.09
C LEU A 68 2.53 -1.86 2.01
N GLN A 69 2.33 -3.11 2.42
CA GLN A 69 2.18 -4.25 1.51
C GLN A 69 0.87 -4.96 1.78
N SER A 70 0.16 -5.34 0.70
CA SER A 70 -1.11 -6.06 0.79
C SER A 70 -1.28 -7.02 -0.39
N ILE A 71 -1.98 -8.12 -0.17
CA ILE A 71 -2.25 -9.13 -1.21
C ILE A 71 -3.74 -9.38 -1.32
N GLY A 72 -4.26 -9.31 -2.54
CA GLY A 72 -5.67 -9.50 -2.85
C GLY A 72 -6.53 -8.25 -2.56
N ALA A 73 -7.74 -8.28 -3.12
CA ALA A 73 -8.66 -7.14 -3.12
C ALA A 73 -9.06 -6.70 -1.69
N GLY A 74 -9.34 -7.67 -0.81
CA GLY A 74 -9.74 -7.38 0.57
C GLY A 74 -8.66 -6.62 1.35
N ALA A 75 -7.41 -7.10 1.29
CA ALA A 75 -6.30 -6.44 1.97
C ALA A 75 -5.98 -5.05 1.38
N THR A 76 -6.00 -4.94 0.05
CA THR A 76 -5.76 -3.68 -0.66
C THR A 76 -6.80 -2.63 -0.28
N ASN A 77 -8.09 -3.01 -0.21
CA ASN A 77 -9.17 -2.13 0.24
C ASN A 77 -8.94 -1.64 1.68
N GLN A 78 -8.53 -2.53 2.60
CA GLN A 78 -8.23 -2.13 3.98
C GLN A 78 -7.04 -1.17 4.05
N ALA A 79 -6.01 -1.38 3.23
CA ALA A 79 -4.84 -0.51 3.17
C ALA A 79 -5.22 0.88 2.65
N VAL A 80 -6.00 0.98 1.56
CA VAL A 80 -6.45 2.26 1.00
C VAL A 80 -7.36 3.01 1.99
N LYS A 81 -8.30 2.31 2.67
CA LYS A 81 -9.10 2.91 3.75
C LYS A 81 -8.24 3.44 4.88
N ALA A 82 -7.21 2.70 5.28
CA ALA A 82 -6.28 3.13 6.33
C ALA A 82 -5.51 4.39 5.91
N ILE A 83 -5.06 4.49 4.67
CA ILE A 83 -4.38 5.68 4.14
C ILE A 83 -5.31 6.89 4.18
N ALA A 84 -6.58 6.74 3.78
CA ALA A 84 -7.56 7.82 3.84
C ALA A 84 -7.79 8.32 5.28
N ILE A 85 -7.91 7.41 6.25
CA ILE A 85 -8.05 7.75 7.68
C ILE A 85 -6.78 8.41 8.21
N ALA A 86 -5.60 7.87 7.86
CA ALA A 86 -4.31 8.41 8.29
C ALA A 86 -4.11 9.85 7.82
N ARG A 87 -4.57 10.17 6.61
CA ARG A 87 -4.56 11.54 6.09
C ARG A 87 -5.35 12.47 7.00
N SER A 88 -6.55 12.09 7.45
CA SER A 88 -7.33 12.87 8.43
C SER A 88 -6.61 13.02 9.77
N TYR A 89 -5.97 11.98 10.29
CA TYR A 89 -5.20 12.06 11.54
C TYR A 89 -4.01 13.02 11.45
N LEU A 90 -3.41 13.14 10.26
CA LEU A 90 -2.24 13.98 10.02
C LEU A 90 -2.61 15.45 9.73
N GLN A 91 -3.87 15.74 9.40
CA GLN A 91 -4.34 17.11 9.21
C GLN A 91 -4.22 17.97 10.46
N GLU A 92 -4.40 17.38 11.65
CA GLU A 92 -4.23 18.07 12.94
C GLU A 92 -2.80 18.59 13.14
N ASP A 93 -1.81 17.94 12.52
CA ASP A 93 -0.40 18.34 12.54
C ASP A 93 -0.01 19.21 11.33
N GLY A 94 -0.96 19.58 10.47
CA GLY A 94 -0.70 20.29 9.22
C GLY A 94 0.08 19.47 8.18
N ILE A 95 0.06 18.14 8.29
CA ILE A 95 0.76 17.24 7.37
C ILE A 95 -0.23 16.70 6.32
N ASP A 96 -0.01 17.02 5.05
CA ASP A 96 -0.68 16.35 3.92
C ASP A 96 0.19 15.19 3.41
N ILE A 97 -0.45 14.11 2.93
CA ILE A 97 0.21 12.92 2.41
C ILE A 97 -0.32 12.50 1.05
N VAL A 98 0.54 11.88 0.24
CA VAL A 98 0.21 11.25 -1.04
C VAL A 98 0.45 9.75 -0.97
N CYS A 99 -0.23 8.99 -1.84
CA CYS A 99 -0.04 7.54 -1.99
C CYS A 99 0.45 7.22 -3.41
N ILE A 100 1.52 6.44 -3.51
CA ILE A 100 2.16 6.03 -4.77
C ILE A 100 2.08 4.50 -4.86
N PRO A 101 1.10 3.94 -5.58
CA PRO A 101 0.94 2.50 -5.72
C PRO A 101 1.94 1.90 -6.73
N SER A 102 2.37 0.67 -6.46
CA SER A 102 3.22 -0.14 -7.33
C SER A 102 2.96 -1.63 -7.07
N PHE A 103 3.33 -2.50 -8.01
CA PHE A 103 3.40 -3.93 -7.74
C PHE A 103 4.74 -4.30 -7.09
N ALA A 104 4.74 -5.32 -6.25
CA ALA A 104 5.93 -5.93 -5.69
C ALA A 104 5.77 -7.44 -5.66
N GLU A 105 6.83 -8.17 -5.98
CA GLU A 105 6.86 -9.63 -5.74
C GLU A 105 7.26 -9.88 -4.30
N VAL A 106 6.52 -10.76 -3.62
CA VAL A 106 6.83 -11.18 -2.24
C VAL A 106 6.72 -12.68 -2.12
N THR A 107 7.58 -13.27 -1.30
CA THR A 107 7.52 -14.70 -0.98
C THR A 107 6.64 -14.92 0.24
N ILE A 108 5.61 -15.76 0.09
CA ILE A 108 4.76 -16.23 1.19
C ILE A 108 4.68 -17.73 1.09
N GLU A 109 4.99 -18.44 2.18
CA GLU A 109 4.93 -19.91 2.23
C GLU A 109 5.74 -20.58 1.10
N GLN A 110 6.90 -19.99 0.75
CA GLN A 110 7.77 -20.43 -0.36
C GLN A 110 7.20 -20.23 -1.76
N GLU A 111 6.03 -19.60 -1.88
CA GLU A 111 5.44 -19.25 -3.17
C GLU A 111 5.58 -17.75 -3.44
N GLU A 112 5.92 -17.40 -4.67
CA GLU A 112 5.92 -16.02 -5.13
C GLU A 112 4.47 -15.54 -5.32
N ARG A 113 4.22 -14.31 -4.87
CA ARG A 113 2.93 -13.64 -4.95
C ARG A 113 3.16 -12.19 -5.34
N THR A 114 2.37 -11.72 -6.30
CA THR A 114 2.27 -10.31 -6.60
C THR A 114 1.45 -9.60 -5.51
N ALA A 115 2.09 -8.67 -4.82
CA ALA A 115 1.50 -7.78 -3.82
C ALA A 115 1.31 -6.37 -4.36
N MET A 116 0.34 -5.66 -3.79
CA MET A 116 0.24 -4.22 -3.88
C MET A 116 1.17 -3.58 -2.85
N ARG A 117 2.12 -2.79 -3.33
CA ARG A 117 2.99 -1.93 -2.52
C ARG A 117 2.50 -0.49 -2.60
N LEU A 118 2.15 0.08 -1.45
CA LEU A 118 1.65 1.45 -1.33
C LEU A 118 2.66 2.27 -0.54
N VAL A 119 3.36 3.17 -1.21
CA VAL A 119 4.21 4.16 -0.54
C VAL A 119 3.36 5.34 -0.16
N VAL A 120 3.47 5.77 1.09
CA VAL A 120 2.84 6.98 1.60
C VAL A 120 3.92 7.93 2.06
N GLU A 121 3.89 9.17 1.60
CA GLU A 121 4.87 10.19 1.97
C GLU A 121 4.24 11.58 2.03
N ARG A 122 4.90 12.51 2.72
CA ARG A 122 4.45 13.89 2.82
C ARG A 122 4.34 14.51 1.43
N ARG A 123 3.30 15.31 1.23
CA ARG A 123 3.14 16.10 0.01
C ARG A 123 4.08 17.30 0.07
N ASN A 124 4.94 17.43 -0.94
CA ASN A 124 5.81 18.59 -1.13
C ASN A 124 5.03 19.83 -1.57
#